data_AF-A0A8K0D1A1-F1
#
_entry.id   AF-A0A8K0D1A1-F1
#
_cell.length_a   1.000
_cell.length_b   1.000
_cell.length_c   1.000
_cell.angle_alpha   90.00
_cell.angle_beta   90.00
_cell.angle_gamma   90.00
#
_symmetry.space_group_name_H-M   'P 1'
#
loop_
_entity.id
_entity.type
_entity.pdbx_description
1 polymer ?
#
loop_
_entity_poly.entity_id
_entity_poly.type
_entity_poly.pdbx_seq_one_letter_code
_entity_poly.pdbx_strand_id
1 'polypeptide(L)'
;ESSDANCLFGKDKTVWHRRPPKTGRVRKHNILREKSGPTKSTQILSICETFKYIFSDVMCNVIIRETNRKANSVYAAYNAENPGNPAKVWKSLTPEEFEAYLGIIITAGVHQSKSEPTVDLWKTDANPL
;
A
#
# COMPACT_ATOMS: atom_id res chain seq x y z
N GLU A 1 -42.74 -0.93 15.84
CA GLU A 1 -41.42 -0.83 16.48
C GLU A 1 -41.00 -2.22 16.96
N SER A 2 -39.99 -2.85 16.33
CA SER A 2 -39.53 -4.18 16.74
C SER A 2 -38.06 -4.39 16.36
N SER A 3 -37.21 -4.24 17.38
CA SER A 3 -35.90 -4.86 17.62
C SER A 3 -34.78 -4.75 16.57
N ASP A 4 -34.09 -3.61 16.57
CA ASP A 4 -32.67 -3.44 16.19
C ASP A 4 -31.69 -4.13 17.16
N ALA A 5 -32.04 -5.31 17.70
CA ALA A 5 -31.34 -5.90 18.85
C ALA A 5 -30.05 -6.69 18.51
N ASN A 6 -29.73 -6.90 17.23
CA ASN A 6 -28.67 -7.84 16.81
C ASN A 6 -27.40 -7.21 16.23
N CYS A 7 -27.35 -5.89 16.08
CA CYS A 7 -26.21 -5.20 15.47
C CYS A 7 -25.82 -3.95 16.28
N LEU A 8 -24.52 -3.65 16.38
CA LEU A 8 -23.99 -2.38 16.87
C LEU A 8 -23.46 -1.60 15.66
N PHE A 9 -23.58 -0.28 15.66
CA PHE A 9 -23.15 0.56 14.55
C PHE A 9 -21.98 1.47 14.97
N GLY A 10 -20.91 1.45 14.20
CA GLY A 10 -19.78 2.37 14.31
C GLY A 10 -20.12 3.75 13.73
N LYS A 11 -19.35 4.77 14.12
CA LYS A 11 -19.51 6.15 13.62
C LYS A 11 -19.28 6.30 12.11
N ASP A 12 -18.55 5.36 11.53
CA ASP A 12 -18.24 5.19 10.11
C ASP A 12 -19.29 4.35 9.35
N LYS A 13 -20.42 4.02 9.99
CA LYS A 13 -21.46 3.10 9.50
C LYS A 13 -21.03 1.62 9.45
N THR A 14 -19.90 1.25 10.07
CA THR A 14 -19.51 -0.16 10.21
C THR A 14 -20.53 -0.91 11.09
N VAL A 15 -20.99 -2.07 10.63
CA VAL A 15 -22.00 -2.89 11.33
C VAL A 15 -21.32 -4.05 12.06
N TRP A 16 -21.45 -4.09 13.37
CA TRP A 16 -20.95 -5.16 14.23
C TRP A 16 -22.09 -6.09 14.63
N HIS A 17 -22.11 -7.29 14.07
CA HIS A 17 -23.09 -8.29 14.47
C HIS A 17 -22.78 -8.80 15.88
N ARG A 18 -23.77 -8.80 16.77
CA ARG A 18 -23.63 -9.38 18.12
C ARG A 18 -23.55 -10.91 18.10
N ARG A 19 -23.99 -11.52 16.99
CA ARG A 19 -23.84 -12.96 16.77
C ARG A 19 -22.43 -13.22 16.24
N PRO A 20 -21.66 -14.16 16.84
CA PRO A 20 -20.39 -14.56 16.25
C PRO A 20 -20.63 -15.05 14.81
N PRO A 21 -19.71 -14.78 13.88
CA PRO A 21 -19.76 -15.38 12.55
C PRO A 21 -19.95 -16.88 12.69
N LYS A 22 -20.77 -17.50 11.82
CA LYS A 22 -20.91 -18.97 11.80
C LYS A 22 -19.51 -19.57 11.74
N THR A 23 -19.12 -20.30 12.78
CA THR A 23 -17.83 -20.96 12.89
C THR A 23 -17.74 -22.01 11.79
N GLY A 24 -17.17 -21.63 10.64
CA GLY A 24 -16.66 -22.60 9.70
C GLY A 24 -15.57 -23.37 10.41
N ARG A 25 -15.65 -24.71 10.40
CA ARG A 25 -14.57 -25.55 10.91
C ARG A 25 -13.32 -25.21 10.10
N VAL A 26 -12.35 -24.55 10.74
CA VAL A 26 -11.01 -24.37 10.17
C VAL A 26 -10.52 -25.73 9.70
N ARG A 27 -9.96 -25.81 8.49
CA ARG A 27 -9.49 -27.07 7.91
C ARG A 27 -8.62 -27.79 8.95
N LYS A 28 -9.07 -28.96 9.40
CA LYS A 28 -8.26 -29.78 10.30
C LYS A 28 -7.05 -30.24 9.51
N HIS A 29 -5.88 -29.75 9.89
CA HIS A 29 -4.60 -30.22 9.40
C HIS A 29 -3.82 -30.79 10.58
N ASN A 30 -2.95 -31.75 10.32
CA ASN A 30 -2.20 -32.40 11.37
C ASN A 30 -0.96 -31.55 11.68
N ILE A 31 -0.99 -30.78 12.77
CA ILE A 31 0.12 -29.90 13.19
C ILE A 31 1.43 -30.64 13.49
N LEU A 32 1.38 -31.97 13.72
CA LEU A 32 2.58 -32.79 13.90
C LEU A 32 3.18 -33.23 12.56
N ARG A 33 2.39 -33.24 11.48
CA ARG A 33 2.81 -33.68 10.13
C ARG A 33 3.02 -32.52 9.16
N GLU A 34 2.22 -31.46 9.29
CA GLU A 34 2.28 -30.26 8.46
C GLU A 34 2.96 -29.15 9.26
N LYS A 35 4.12 -28.70 8.77
CA LYS A 35 4.85 -27.59 9.40
C LYS A 35 4.14 -26.28 9.08
N SER A 36 3.77 -25.53 10.11
CA SER A 36 3.39 -24.13 9.98
C SER A 36 4.58 -23.31 9.51
N GLY A 37 4.35 -22.37 8.58
CA GLY A 37 5.39 -21.47 8.08
C GLY A 37 5.38 -21.31 6.56
N PRO A 38 6.38 -20.59 6.01
CA PRO A 38 6.51 -20.41 4.58
C PRO A 38 6.70 -21.77 3.88
N THR A 39 6.10 -21.90 2.70
CA THR A 39 6.32 -23.02 1.79
C THR A 39 7.81 -23.19 1.48
N LYS A 40 8.25 -24.41 1.13
CA LYS A 40 9.67 -24.69 0.81
C LYS A 40 10.26 -23.73 -0.23
N SER A 41 9.46 -23.33 -1.23
CA SER A 41 9.86 -22.38 -2.28
C SER A 41 10.13 -20.97 -1.73
N THR A 42 9.40 -20.56 -0.69
CA THR A 42 9.53 -19.24 -0.05
C THR A 42 10.49 -19.23 1.14
N GLN A 43 10.94 -20.40 1.60
CA GLN A 43 11.74 -20.53 2.82
C GLN A 43 13.20 -20.06 2.64
N ILE A 44 13.73 -20.12 1.41
CA ILE A 44 15.12 -19.79 1.09
C ILE A 44 15.30 -18.39 0.50
N LEU A 45 14.22 -17.63 0.39
CA LEU A 45 14.23 -16.32 -0.25
C LEU A 45 14.87 -15.26 0.64
N SER A 46 15.56 -14.32 0.02
CA SER A 46 15.97 -13.08 0.68
C SER A 46 14.75 -12.25 1.09
N ILE A 47 14.96 -11.25 1.96
CA ILE A 47 13.92 -10.31 2.37
C ILE A 47 13.33 -9.59 1.15
N CYS A 48 14.18 -9.13 0.24
CA CYS A 48 13.75 -8.45 -0.99
C CYS A 48 12.90 -9.36 -1.88
N GLU A 49 13.33 -10.60 -2.12
CA GLU A 49 12.56 -11.56 -2.92
C GLU A 49 11.25 -11.92 -2.25
N THR A 50 11.24 -12.10 -0.93
CA THR A 50 10.02 -12.34 -0.15
C THR A 50 9.04 -11.18 -0.30
N PHE A 51 9.52 -9.93 -0.25
CA PHE A 51 8.68 -8.76 -0.42
C PHE A 51 8.05 -8.69 -1.82
N LYS A 52 8.77 -9.13 -2.86
CA LYS A 52 8.22 -9.23 -4.23
C LYS A 52 7.07 -10.24 -4.38
N TYR A 53 6.90 -11.20 -3.47
CA TYR A 53 5.69 -12.02 -3.45
C TYR A 53 4.46 -11.26 -2.93
N ILE A 54 4.65 -10.21 -2.12
CA ILE A 54 3.58 -9.36 -1.60
C ILE A 54 3.27 -8.25 -2.60
N PHE A 55 4.31 -7.58 -3.10
CA PHE A 55 4.26 -6.57 -4.16
C PHE A 55 4.84 -7.16 -5.44
N SER A 56 4.00 -7.92 -6.16
CA SER A 56 4.43 -8.54 -7.42
C SER A 56 4.68 -7.51 -8.52
N ASP A 57 5.55 -7.85 -9.47
CA ASP A 57 5.85 -7.01 -10.63
C ASP A 57 4.58 -6.62 -11.41
N VAL A 58 3.59 -7.51 -11.48
CA VAL A 58 2.30 -7.25 -12.11
C VAL A 58 1.55 -6.11 -11.39
N MET A 59 1.54 -6.14 -10.05
CA MET A 59 0.92 -5.08 -9.26
C MET A 59 1.68 -3.75 -9.42
N CYS A 60 3.02 -3.78 -9.34
CA CYS A 60 3.86 -2.61 -9.56
C CYS A 60 3.60 -1.99 -10.94
N ASN A 61 3.57 -2.80 -11.99
CA ASN A 61 3.30 -2.35 -13.36
C ASN A 61 1.92 -1.70 -13.51
N VAL A 62 0.89 -2.24 -12.86
CA VAL A 62 -0.44 -1.62 -12.85
C VAL A 62 -0.38 -0.25 -12.17
N ILE A 63 0.24 -0.16 -11.00
CA ILE A 63 0.36 1.11 -10.25
C ILE A 63 1.11 2.16 -11.08
N ILE A 64 2.26 1.81 -11.65
CA ILE A 64 3.08 2.70 -12.48
C ILE A 64 2.28 3.19 -13.69
N ARG A 65 1.60 2.29 -14.41
CA ARG A 65 0.78 2.64 -15.58
C ARG A 65 -0.32 3.63 -15.20
N GLU A 66 -1.07 3.35 -14.14
CA GLU A 66 -2.18 4.21 -13.71
C GLU A 66 -1.69 5.57 -13.17
N THR A 67 -0.53 5.58 -12.51
CA THR A 67 0.12 6.80 -12.02
C THR A 67 0.53 7.69 -13.18
N ASN A 68 1.23 7.14 -14.17
CA ASN A 68 1.63 7.86 -15.37
C ASN A 68 0.40 8.37 -16.16
N ARG A 69 -0.67 7.57 -16.27
CA ARG A 69 -1.93 7.98 -16.90
C ARG A 69 -2.54 9.19 -16.19
N LYS A 70 -2.64 9.16 -14.86
CA LYS A 70 -3.21 10.27 -14.08
C LYS A 70 -2.34 11.52 -14.15
N ALA A 71 -1.01 11.38 -14.02
CA ALA A 71 -0.09 12.51 -14.05
C ALA A 71 -0.14 13.25 -15.40
N ASN A 72 -0.14 12.52 -16.51
CA ASN A 72 -0.32 13.11 -17.84
C ASN A 72 -1.63 13.90 -17.97
N SER A 73 -2.74 13.37 -17.44
CA SER A 73 -4.03 14.07 -17.43
C SER A 73 -4.00 15.36 -16.60
N VAL A 74 -3.36 15.34 -15.42
CA VAL A 74 -3.23 16.52 -14.54
C VAL A 74 -2.37 17.60 -15.22
N TYR A 75 -1.27 17.21 -15.83
CA TYR A 75 -0.36 18.15 -16.51
C TYR A 75 -1.02 18.75 -17.76
N ALA A 76 -1.76 17.95 -18.53
CA ALA A 76 -2.53 18.44 -19.67
C ALA A 76 -3.59 19.47 -19.25
N ALA A 77 -4.34 19.21 -18.16
CA ALA A 77 -5.32 20.15 -17.62
C ALA A 77 -4.65 21.46 -17.17
N TYR A 78 -3.55 21.36 -16.41
CA TYR A 78 -2.79 22.53 -15.98
C TYR A 78 -2.29 23.37 -17.16
N ASN A 79 -1.75 22.74 -18.21
CA ASN A 79 -1.25 23.46 -19.38
C ASN A 79 -2.39 24.14 -20.17
N ALA A 80 -3.56 23.52 -20.24
CA ALA A 80 -4.73 24.12 -20.88
C ALA A 80 -5.26 25.35 -20.12
N GLU A 81 -5.21 25.32 -18.78
CA GLU A 81 -5.58 26.45 -17.92
C GLU A 81 -4.52 27.57 -17.88
N ASN A 82 -3.26 27.26 -18.24
CA ASN A 82 -2.12 28.16 -18.12
C ASN A 82 -1.33 28.32 -19.44
N PRO A 83 -1.96 28.80 -20.53
CA PRO A 83 -1.33 28.83 -21.86
C PRO A 83 -0.16 29.81 -21.97
N GLY A 84 -0.05 30.79 -21.08
CA GLY A 84 1.05 31.77 -21.04
C GLY A 84 2.31 31.27 -20.32
N ASN A 85 2.24 30.12 -19.65
CA ASN A 85 3.37 29.55 -18.91
C ASN A 85 4.06 28.45 -19.74
N PRO A 86 5.34 28.16 -19.46
CA PRO A 86 6.00 27.00 -20.05
C PRO A 86 5.21 25.71 -19.77
N ALA A 87 4.97 24.93 -20.82
CA ALA A 87 4.24 23.68 -20.71
C ALA A 87 4.99 22.71 -19.78
N LYS A 88 4.28 22.22 -18.76
CA LYS A 88 4.81 21.17 -17.88
C LYS A 88 4.66 19.82 -18.56
N VAL A 89 5.72 19.01 -18.51
CA VAL A 89 5.71 17.64 -19.04
C VAL A 89 6.01 16.67 -17.90
N TRP A 90 5.17 15.65 -17.77
CA TRP A 90 5.39 14.58 -16.81
C TRP A 90 6.50 13.66 -17.31
N LYS A 91 7.48 13.37 -16.46
CA LYS A 91 8.46 12.31 -16.71
C LYS A 91 7.87 11.01 -16.19
N SER A 92 7.76 10.01 -17.06
CA SER A 92 7.13 8.74 -16.68
C SER A 92 7.90 8.06 -15.57
N LEU A 93 7.18 7.67 -14.52
CA LEU A 93 7.69 6.90 -13.38
C LEU A 93 8.27 5.57 -13.88
N THR A 94 9.51 5.28 -13.54
CA THR A 94 10.16 3.99 -13.85
C THR A 94 9.94 2.95 -12.74
N PRO A 95 10.10 1.66 -13.04
CA PRO A 95 10.05 0.61 -12.02
C PRO A 95 11.05 0.83 -10.88
N GLU A 96 12.25 1.29 -11.18
CA GLU A 96 13.32 1.53 -10.20
C GLU A 96 12.97 2.72 -9.29
N GLU A 97 12.42 3.79 -9.85
CA GLU A 97 11.93 4.93 -9.07
C GLU A 97 10.77 4.52 -8.15
N PHE A 98 9.89 3.63 -8.63
CA PHE A 98 8.80 3.11 -7.81
C PHE A 98 9.30 2.18 -6.69
N GLU A 99 10.25 1.29 -6.96
CA GLU A 99 10.89 0.47 -5.92
C GLU A 99 11.62 1.35 -4.88
N ALA A 100 12.33 2.39 -5.32
CA ALA A 100 12.98 3.36 -4.42
C ALA A 100 11.94 4.11 -3.56
N TYR A 101 10.82 4.50 -4.14
CA TYR A 101 9.71 5.12 -3.41
C TYR A 101 9.14 4.19 -2.33
N LEU A 102 8.94 2.91 -2.63
CA LEU A 102 8.52 1.93 -1.61
C LEU A 102 9.54 1.81 -0.47
N GLY A 103 10.84 1.85 -0.79
CA GLY A 103 11.92 1.91 0.19
C GLY A 103 11.77 3.10 1.15
N ILE A 104 11.54 4.30 0.61
CA ILE A 104 11.30 5.52 1.42
C ILE A 104 10.10 5.33 2.36
N ILE A 105 8.99 4.76 1.87
CA ILE A 105 7.79 4.54 2.70
C ILE A 105 8.03 3.52 3.81
N ILE A 106 8.77 2.44 3.52
CA ILE A 106 9.13 1.43 4.52
C ILE A 106 10.02 2.07 5.59
N THR A 107 11.03 2.83 5.21
CA THR A 107 11.92 3.55 6.14
C THR A 107 11.12 4.53 6.99
N ALA A 108 10.26 5.36 6.40
CA ALA A 108 9.39 6.27 7.15
C ALA A 108 8.48 5.53 8.15
N GLY A 109 8.01 4.33 7.80
CA GLY A 109 7.27 3.45 8.70
C GLY A 109 8.11 2.98 9.91
N VAL A 110 9.37 2.61 9.68
CA VAL A 110 10.33 2.21 10.74
C VAL A 110 10.60 3.37 11.70
N HIS A 111 10.79 4.58 11.15
CA HIS A 111 11.02 5.79 11.94
C HIS A 111 9.75 6.37 12.59
N GLN A 112 8.57 5.79 12.31
CA GLN A 112 7.26 6.26 12.78
C GLN A 112 6.91 7.69 12.34
N SER A 113 7.54 8.16 11.27
CA SER A 113 7.44 9.54 10.76
C SER A 113 6.16 9.84 9.97
N LYS A 114 5.07 9.11 10.24
CA LYS A 114 3.81 9.20 9.49
C LYS A 114 3.13 10.59 9.53
N SER A 115 3.40 11.37 10.58
CA SER A 115 2.83 12.70 10.80
C SER A 115 3.84 13.82 10.62
N GLU A 116 5.08 13.48 10.25
CA GLU A 116 6.12 14.49 10.02
C GLU A 116 5.88 15.18 8.68
N PRO A 117 5.98 16.52 8.63
CA PRO A 117 5.91 17.25 7.38
C PRO A 117 6.98 16.76 6.41
N THR A 118 6.64 16.60 5.14
CA THR A 118 7.61 16.17 4.12
C THR A 118 8.79 17.13 4.01
N VAL A 119 8.58 18.41 4.28
CA VAL A 119 9.67 19.41 4.31
C VAL A 119 10.70 19.12 5.40
N ASP A 120 10.29 18.52 6.51
CA ASP A 120 11.19 18.14 7.60
C ASP A 120 11.89 16.81 7.29
N LEU A 121 11.19 15.88 6.63
CA LEU A 121 11.75 14.60 6.20
C LEU A 121 12.93 14.73 5.22
N TRP A 122 12.93 15.79 4.40
CA TRP A 122 13.95 16.03 3.38
C TRP A 122 15.02 17.03 3.82
N LYS A 123 15.07 17.36 5.11
CA LYS A 123 16.13 18.22 5.64
C LYS A 123 17.44 17.46 5.75
N THR A 124 18.51 18.06 5.24
CA THR A 124 19.86 17.50 5.29
C THR A 124 20.55 17.65 6.64
N ASP A 125 19.99 18.47 7.55
CA ASP A 125 20.50 18.72 8.90
C ASP A 125 19.85 17.82 9.98
N ALA A 126 18.80 17.08 9.60
CA ALA A 126 18.11 16.12 10.47
C ALA A 126 18.63 14.70 10.24
N ASN A 127 18.26 13.78 11.13
CA ASN A 127 18.57 12.37 10.94
C ASN A 127 17.84 11.89 9.68
N PRO A 128 18.56 11.48 8.62
CA PRO A 128 17.95 11.29 7.31
C PRO A 128 16.96 10.13 7.30
N LEU A 129 15.88 10.29 6.53
CA LEU A 129 15.38 9.18 5.71
C LEU A 129 16.41 8.86 4.61
#